data_AF-A0A7V0SEI1-F1
#
_entry.id   AF-A0A7V0SEI1-F1
#
_cell.length_a   1.000
_cell.length_b   1.000
_cell.length_c   1.000
_cell.angle_alpha   90.00
_cell.angle_beta   90.00
_cell.angle_gamma   90.00
#
_symmetry.space_group_name_H-M   'P 1'
#
loop_
_entity.id
_entity.type
_entity.pdbx_description
1 polymer ?
#
loop_
_entity_poly.entity_id
_entity_poly.type
_entity_poly.pdbx_seq_one_letter_code
_entity_poly.pdbx_strand_id
1 'polypeptide(L)'
;MRKSYLLFALMSVLLILPFMGDPGSYAQVAPVRNSWLNGFWAGTGFQLSDGSTWNIRLNCSSSRNEYLIEYPSLGCGGKWILLTSDAHMAKFTETITRGLESCMNGGLIIITRIDKNHITYSYFSNPGKALEAYSTLRRIKEQ
;
A
#
# COMPACT_ATOMS: atom_id res chain seq x y z
N MET A 1 36.53 82.77 14.69
CA MET A 1 35.54 81.91 13.98
C MET A 1 34.99 80.96 15.07
N ARG A 2 33.70 80.93 15.48
CA ARG A 2 32.45 80.60 14.74
C ARG A 2 32.65 79.32 13.92
N LYS A 3 31.98 78.18 14.13
CA LYS A 3 30.78 77.76 14.95
C LYS A 3 31.07 76.35 15.52
N SER A 4 30.67 75.97 16.72
CA SER A 4 29.36 75.36 17.07
C SER A 4 28.85 74.31 16.08
N TYR A 5 28.80 73.03 16.52
CA TYR A 5 28.13 71.93 15.82
C TYR A 5 26.91 71.49 16.63
N LEU A 6 25.73 71.55 16.01
CA LEU A 6 24.46 71.09 16.57
C LEU A 6 24.10 69.68 16.10
N LEU A 7 23.24 69.06 16.91
CA LEU A 7 22.58 67.76 16.81
C LEU A 7 22.15 67.28 15.40
N PHE A 8 22.29 65.98 15.17
CA PHE A 8 21.24 65.06 14.69
C PHE A 8 21.47 63.71 15.42
N ALA A 9 20.59 63.19 16.30
CA ALA A 9 19.21 62.72 16.13
C ALA A 9 19.10 61.26 15.59
N LEU A 10 18.83 60.35 16.53
CA LEU A 10 18.06 59.09 16.40
C LEU A 10 18.15 58.28 15.09
N MET A 11 19.08 57.32 15.10
CA MET A 11 19.06 56.04 14.38
C MET A 11 19.83 55.00 15.23
N SER A 12 19.41 53.74 15.41
CA SER A 12 18.11 53.14 15.10
C SER A 12 17.80 51.89 15.98
N VAL A 13 16.72 51.19 15.65
CA VAL A 13 16.08 50.02 16.30
C VAL A 13 16.40 48.70 15.55
N LEU A 14 16.23 47.55 16.22
CA LEU A 14 16.24 46.17 15.69
C LEU A 14 17.57 45.60 15.17
N LEU A 15 18.37 45.06 16.10
CA LEU A 15 19.16 43.87 15.81
C LEU A 15 18.21 42.68 15.60
N ILE A 16 17.96 42.34 14.34
CA ILE A 16 17.25 41.12 13.96
C ILE A 16 18.16 39.95 14.32
N LEU A 17 17.90 39.28 15.45
CA LEU A 17 18.45 37.95 15.66
C LEU A 17 17.97 37.08 14.49
N PRO A 18 18.86 36.35 13.78
CA PRO A 18 18.39 35.35 12.84
C PRO A 18 17.54 34.38 13.65
N PHE A 19 16.25 34.29 13.29
CA PHE A 19 15.43 33.17 13.73
C PHE A 19 16.15 31.94 13.20
N MET A 20 16.87 31.25 14.09
CA MET A 20 17.31 29.89 13.85
C MET A 20 16.02 29.12 13.68
N GLY A 21 15.60 28.97 12.43
CA GLY A 21 14.43 28.19 12.07
C GLY A 21 14.67 26.81 12.62
N ASP A 22 13.94 26.49 13.68
CA ASP A 22 13.98 25.18 14.33
C ASP A 22 13.83 24.16 13.21
N PRO A 23 14.84 23.29 12.95
CA PRO A 23 14.80 22.35 11.84
C PRO A 23 13.72 21.32 12.15
N GLY A 24 12.49 21.69 11.77
CA GLY A 24 11.27 21.13 12.30
C GLY A 24 11.32 19.62 12.20
N SER A 25 11.05 18.96 13.33
CA SER A 25 11.12 17.51 13.42
C SER A 25 10.28 16.88 12.31
N TYR A 26 10.97 16.41 11.26
CA TYR A 26 10.39 15.58 10.23
C TYR A 26 9.98 14.28 10.90
N ALA A 27 8.74 14.24 11.39
CA ALA A 27 8.17 13.07 12.03
C ALA A 27 8.32 11.91 11.06
N GLN A 28 9.23 10.99 11.39
CA GLN A 28 9.48 9.79 10.61
C GLN A 28 8.19 8.97 10.63
N VAL A 29 7.40 9.06 9.57
CA VAL A 29 6.15 8.29 9.45
C VAL A 29 6.55 6.83 9.38
N ALA A 30 6.42 6.13 10.51
CA ALA A 30 6.70 4.71 10.58
C ALA A 30 5.86 4.00 9.50
N PRO A 31 6.45 3.10 8.70
CA PRO A 31 5.73 2.44 7.62
C PRO A 31 4.50 1.73 8.18
N VAL A 32 3.33 2.01 7.61
CA VAL A 32 2.05 1.42 8.03
C VAL A 32 2.15 -0.10 7.88
N ARG A 33 2.34 -0.80 9.00
CA ARG A 33 2.45 -2.26 9.00
C ARG A 33 1.04 -2.84 8.89
N ASN A 34 0.74 -3.50 7.76
CA ASN A 34 -0.54 -4.19 7.50
C ASN A 34 -0.70 -5.48 8.33
N SER A 35 -0.52 -5.37 9.64
CA SER A 35 -0.59 -6.50 10.58
C SER A 35 -1.94 -7.23 10.54
N TRP A 36 -3.02 -6.54 10.18
CA TRP A 36 -4.34 -7.14 9.98
C TRP A 36 -4.38 -8.18 8.85
N LEU A 37 -3.58 -7.98 7.80
CA LEU A 37 -3.51 -8.85 6.63
C LEU A 37 -2.52 -10.01 6.82
N ASN A 38 -1.61 -9.95 7.79
CA ASN A 38 -0.61 -11.01 8.02
C ASN A 38 -1.25 -12.39 8.23
N GLY A 39 -0.56 -13.44 7.75
CA GLY A 39 -0.95 -14.84 7.86
C GLY A 39 -1.48 -15.43 6.55
N PHE A 40 -2.12 -16.59 6.67
CA PHE A 40 -2.60 -17.38 5.54
C PHE A 40 -4.10 -17.20 5.32
N TRP A 41 -4.50 -17.09 4.06
CA TRP A 41 -5.87 -16.93 3.62
C TRP A 41 -6.16 -17.86 2.45
N ALA A 42 -7.39 -18.37 2.38
CA ALA A 42 -7.84 -19.16 1.24
C ALA A 42 -9.33 -18.92 0.94
N GLY A 43 -9.70 -19.13 -0.32
CA GLY A 43 -11.06 -19.01 -0.81
C GLY A 43 -11.17 -19.44 -2.26
N THR A 44 -12.33 -19.20 -2.87
CA THR A 44 -12.61 -19.53 -4.26
C THR A 44 -12.89 -18.24 -5.04
N GLY A 45 -12.07 -17.95 -6.05
CA GLY A 45 -12.30 -16.86 -6.98
C GLY A 45 -13.45 -17.17 -7.92
N PHE A 46 -14.20 -16.14 -8.31
CA PHE A 46 -15.25 -16.19 -9.33
C PHE A 46 -14.91 -15.21 -10.45
N GLN A 47 -14.91 -15.70 -11.70
CA GLN A 47 -14.66 -14.93 -12.91
C GLN A 47 -15.97 -14.36 -13.47
N LEU A 48 -16.00 -13.06 -13.72
CA LEU A 48 -17.19 -12.37 -14.24
C LEU A 48 -17.42 -12.61 -15.74
N SER A 49 -16.36 -12.91 -16.51
CA SER A 49 -16.46 -13.06 -17.97
C SER A 49 -17.09 -14.39 -18.42
N ASP A 50 -16.89 -15.48 -17.66
CA ASP A 50 -17.35 -16.83 -18.03
C ASP A 50 -18.02 -17.62 -16.88
N GLY A 51 -18.07 -17.07 -15.66
CA GLY A 51 -18.62 -17.73 -14.48
C GLY A 51 -17.75 -18.86 -13.91
N SER A 52 -16.52 -19.03 -14.40
CA SER A 52 -15.58 -20.03 -13.90
C SER A 52 -15.11 -19.72 -12.48
N THR A 53 -14.55 -20.73 -11.81
CA THR A 53 -14.01 -20.59 -10.45
C THR A 53 -12.66 -21.27 -10.29
N TRP A 54 -11.83 -20.73 -9.40
CA TRP A 54 -10.53 -21.32 -9.04
C TRP A 54 -10.23 -21.15 -7.55
N ASN A 55 -9.33 -21.99 -7.04
CA ASN A 55 -8.84 -21.88 -5.67
C ASN A 55 -7.80 -20.77 -5.55
N ILE A 56 -7.88 -19.98 -4.47
CA ILE A 56 -6.93 -18.93 -4.12
C ILE A 56 -6.27 -19.31 -2.79
N ARG A 57 -4.94 -19.20 -2.72
CA ARG A 57 -4.15 -19.27 -1.47
C ARG A 57 -3.22 -18.06 -1.39
N LEU A 58 -3.29 -17.31 -0.29
CA LEU A 58 -2.55 -16.08 -0.08
C LEU A 58 -1.77 -16.17 1.24
N ASN A 59 -0.45 -15.96 1.19
CA ASN A 59 0.42 -15.82 2.36
C ASN A 59 0.92 -14.38 2.45
N CYS A 60 0.66 -13.72 3.58
CA CYS A 60 0.98 -12.32 3.81
C CYS A 60 1.92 -12.15 5.00
N SER A 61 3.05 -11.47 4.78
CA SER A 61 4.08 -11.20 5.78
C SER A 61 4.58 -9.76 5.66
N SER A 62 3.81 -8.82 6.23
CA SER A 62 4.12 -7.38 6.16
C SER A 62 5.45 -6.99 6.83
N SER A 63 5.97 -7.82 7.75
CA SER A 63 7.30 -7.63 8.34
C SER A 63 8.44 -7.94 7.37
N ARG A 64 8.21 -8.78 6.36
CA ARG A 64 9.15 -9.13 5.28
C ARG A 64 8.82 -8.42 3.96
N ASN A 65 7.78 -7.58 3.93
CA ASN A 65 7.16 -7.03 2.71
C ASN A 65 6.87 -8.12 1.65
N GLU A 66 6.42 -9.28 2.12
CA GLU A 66 6.25 -10.48 1.29
C GLU A 66 4.78 -10.87 1.22
N TYR A 67 4.23 -10.90 0.01
CA TYR A 67 2.84 -11.24 -0.29
C TYR A 67 2.85 -12.25 -1.43
N LEU A 68 2.63 -13.53 -1.12
CA LEU A 68 2.72 -14.64 -2.06
C LEU A 68 1.32 -15.15 -2.38
N ILE A 69 1.02 -15.29 -3.66
CA ILE A 69 -0.27 -15.75 -4.17
C ILE A 69 -0.09 -17.07 -4.94
N GLU A 70 -1.00 -18.00 -4.73
CA GLU A 70 -1.14 -19.20 -5.55
C GLU A 70 -2.57 -19.35 -6.04
N TYR A 71 -2.69 -19.86 -7.27
CA TYR A 71 -3.95 -20.27 -7.88
C TYR A 71 -3.87 -21.77 -8.23
N PRO A 72 -3.96 -22.70 -7.25
CA PRO A 72 -3.52 -24.08 -7.45
C PRO A 72 -4.28 -24.84 -8.54
N SER A 73 -5.57 -24.55 -8.74
CA SER A 73 -6.39 -25.15 -9.80
C SER A 73 -6.06 -24.63 -11.20
N LEU A 74 -5.28 -23.56 -11.32
CA LEU A 74 -4.77 -23.00 -12.57
C LEU A 74 -3.26 -23.30 -12.76
N GLY A 75 -2.60 -23.96 -11.80
CA GLY A 75 -1.14 -24.14 -11.78
C GLY A 75 -0.32 -22.86 -11.48
N CYS A 76 -0.97 -21.70 -11.46
CA CYS A 76 -0.28 -20.41 -11.38
C CYS A 76 0.16 -20.03 -9.96
N GLY A 77 1.10 -19.09 -9.88
CA GLY A 77 1.55 -18.49 -8.63
C GLY A 77 2.42 -17.26 -8.88
N GLY A 78 2.51 -16.38 -7.90
CA GLY A 78 3.14 -15.08 -8.05
C GLY A 78 3.44 -14.37 -6.75
N LYS A 79 3.86 -13.12 -6.89
CA LYS A 79 4.09 -12.16 -5.80
C LYS A 79 3.24 -10.92 -6.03
N TRP A 80 2.78 -10.32 -4.94
CA TRP A 80 2.07 -9.05 -4.97
C TRP A 80 2.98 -7.93 -4.46
N ILE A 81 3.06 -6.84 -5.22
CA ILE A 81 3.81 -5.63 -4.87
C ILE A 81 2.83 -4.66 -4.24
N LEU A 82 3.01 -4.34 -2.96
CA LEU A 82 2.16 -3.39 -2.23
C LEU A 82 2.30 -1.97 -2.81
N LEU A 83 1.19 -1.37 -3.22
CA LEU A 83 1.13 0.01 -3.73
C LEU A 83 0.74 1.01 -2.64
N THR A 84 -0.30 0.69 -1.87
CA THR A 84 -0.81 1.53 -0.78
C THR A 84 -1.73 0.73 0.14
N SER A 85 -1.89 1.17 1.39
CA SER A 85 -2.69 0.48 2.39
C SER A 85 -3.01 1.34 3.61
N ASP A 86 -4.10 0.99 4.27
CA ASP A 86 -4.56 1.55 5.54
C ASP A 86 -5.08 0.42 6.48
N ALA A 87 -5.86 0.76 7.51
CA ALA A 87 -6.38 -0.19 8.49
C ALA A 87 -7.51 -1.12 7.96
N HIS A 88 -8.06 -0.81 6.79
CA HIS A 88 -9.24 -1.42 6.18
C HIS A 88 -9.00 -1.94 4.75
N MET A 89 -8.03 -1.39 4.01
CA MET A 89 -7.78 -1.72 2.61
C MET A 89 -6.28 -1.84 2.32
N ALA A 90 -5.92 -2.72 1.38
CA ALA A 90 -4.59 -2.75 0.76
C ALA A 90 -4.72 -2.95 -0.76
N LYS A 91 -3.88 -2.25 -1.53
CA LYS A 91 -3.84 -2.33 -3.00
C LYS A 91 -2.48 -2.84 -3.46
N PHE A 92 -2.49 -3.74 -4.44
CA PHE A 92 -1.28 -4.38 -4.94
C PHE A 92 -1.25 -4.42 -6.48
N THR A 93 -0.07 -4.46 -7.07
CA THR A 93 0.13 -4.98 -8.42
C THR A 93 0.57 -6.44 -8.34
N GLU A 94 -0.04 -7.30 -9.14
CA GLU A 94 0.34 -8.70 -9.25
C GLU A 94 1.54 -8.90 -10.19
N THR A 95 2.43 -9.82 -9.82
CA THR A 95 3.50 -10.35 -10.67
C THR A 95 3.45 -11.87 -10.63
N ILE A 96 2.88 -12.49 -11.67
CA ILE A 96 2.89 -13.94 -11.85
C ILE A 96 4.33 -14.39 -12.13
N THR A 97 4.77 -15.43 -11.42
CA THR A 97 6.12 -16.03 -11.53
C THR A 97 6.09 -17.50 -11.92
N ARG A 98 4.91 -18.13 -11.95
CA ARG A 98 4.65 -19.52 -12.36
C ARG A 98 3.30 -19.55 -13.09
N GLY A 99 3.21 -20.23 -14.23
CA GLY A 99 1.98 -20.32 -15.03
C GLY A 99 1.72 -19.12 -15.94
N LEU A 100 2.77 -18.43 -16.42
CA LEU A 100 2.64 -17.24 -17.28
C LEU A 100 1.99 -17.53 -18.66
N GLU A 101 2.04 -18.79 -19.09
CA GLU A 101 1.38 -19.29 -20.29
C GLU A 101 -0.15 -19.46 -20.12
N SER A 102 -0.65 -19.50 -18.88
CA SER A 102 -2.06 -19.74 -18.55
C SER A 102 -2.73 -18.58 -17.81
N CYS A 103 -1.97 -17.70 -17.14
CA CYS A 103 -2.49 -16.64 -16.29
C CYS A 103 -2.08 -15.23 -16.75
N MET A 104 -3.03 -14.30 -16.69
CA MET A 104 -2.78 -12.87 -16.85
C MET A 104 -1.78 -12.36 -15.81
N ASN A 105 -0.98 -11.36 -16.18
CA ASN A 105 0.05 -10.77 -15.33
C ASN A 105 -0.14 -9.24 -15.22
N GLY A 106 0.32 -8.62 -14.14
CA GLY A 106 0.27 -7.16 -13.96
C GLY A 106 -1.08 -6.60 -13.54
N GLY A 107 -2.03 -7.43 -13.12
CA GLY A 107 -3.35 -7.02 -12.62
C GLY A 107 -3.27 -6.17 -11.35
N LEU A 108 -4.30 -5.34 -11.11
CA LEU A 108 -4.47 -4.58 -9.87
C LEU A 108 -5.34 -5.39 -8.91
N ILE A 109 -4.84 -5.63 -7.70
CA ILE A 109 -5.57 -6.32 -6.63
C ILE A 109 -6.00 -5.30 -5.57
N ILE A 110 -7.25 -5.40 -5.12
CA ILE A 110 -7.74 -4.69 -3.93
C ILE A 110 -8.20 -5.73 -2.91
N ILE A 111 -7.64 -5.65 -1.70
CA ILE A 111 -8.05 -6.42 -0.53
C ILE A 111 -8.75 -5.48 0.43
N THR A 112 -9.98 -5.80 0.82
CA THR A 112 -10.73 -5.06 1.86
C THR A 112 -10.95 -5.96 3.07
N ARG A 113 -10.71 -5.43 4.25
CA ARG A 113 -10.92 -6.10 5.53
C ARG A 113 -12.39 -6.14 5.88
N ILE A 114 -12.94 -7.33 6.09
CA ILE A 114 -14.30 -7.52 6.62
C ILE A 114 -14.22 -7.61 8.15
N ASP A 115 -13.43 -8.57 8.66
CA ASP A 115 -13.25 -8.76 10.10
C ASP A 115 -11.80 -9.24 10.44
N LYS A 116 -11.64 -10.10 11.46
CA LYS A 116 -10.34 -10.69 11.84
C LYS A 116 -10.00 -11.97 11.05
N ASN A 117 -11.01 -12.64 10.52
CA ASN A 117 -11.01 -13.94 9.85
C ASN A 117 -11.42 -13.86 8.37
N HIS A 118 -11.99 -12.74 7.90
CA HIS A 118 -12.44 -12.58 6.51
C HIS A 118 -11.91 -11.30 5.86
N ILE A 119 -11.55 -11.41 4.57
CA ILE A 119 -11.17 -10.31 3.67
C ILE A 119 -11.85 -10.53 2.31
N THR A 120 -12.11 -9.46 1.57
CA THR A 120 -12.42 -9.56 0.14
C THR A 120 -11.15 -9.64 -0.69
N TYR A 121 -11.27 -10.24 -1.87
CA TYR A 121 -10.32 -10.15 -2.96
C TYR A 121 -11.06 -9.59 -4.19
N SER A 122 -10.44 -8.64 -4.88
CA SER A 122 -10.97 -8.06 -6.12
C SER A 122 -9.82 -7.84 -7.09
N TYR A 123 -9.91 -8.45 -8.28
CA TYR A 123 -8.93 -8.36 -9.35
C TYR A 123 -9.45 -7.47 -10.48
N PHE A 124 -8.60 -6.57 -10.96
CA PHE A 124 -8.88 -5.67 -12.06
C PHE A 124 -7.83 -5.80 -13.15
N SER A 125 -8.28 -5.86 -14.41
CA SER A 125 -7.41 -5.90 -15.59
C SER A 125 -6.69 -4.56 -15.82
N ASN A 126 -5.44 -4.63 -16.26
CA ASN A 126 -4.55 -3.48 -16.44
C ASN A 126 -4.26 -3.29 -17.95
N PRO A 127 -4.44 -2.08 -18.54
CA PRO A 127 -4.81 -0.81 -17.93
C PRO A 127 -6.28 -0.43 -18.18
N GLY A 128 -7.25 -0.97 -17.41
CA GLY A 128 -8.66 -0.89 -17.81
C GLY A 128 -9.77 -0.76 -16.76
N LYS A 129 -9.52 -0.79 -15.44
CA LYS A 129 -10.52 -0.59 -14.35
C LYS A 129 -11.71 -1.56 -14.28
N ALA A 130 -11.89 -2.51 -15.21
CA ALA A 130 -12.93 -3.51 -15.10
C ALA A 130 -12.62 -4.47 -13.94
N LEU A 131 -13.60 -4.71 -13.07
CA LEU A 131 -13.55 -5.83 -12.13
C LEU A 131 -13.74 -7.10 -12.96
N GLU A 132 -12.76 -7.99 -12.99
CA GLU A 132 -12.83 -9.25 -13.73
C GLU A 132 -13.15 -10.42 -12.81
N ALA A 133 -12.67 -10.38 -11.56
CA ALA A 133 -12.87 -11.47 -10.61
C ALA A 133 -12.91 -10.99 -9.16
N TYR A 134 -13.60 -11.75 -8.32
CA TYR A 134 -13.68 -11.47 -6.89
C TYR A 134 -13.74 -12.74 -6.03
N SER A 135 -13.49 -12.60 -4.73
CA SER A 135 -13.66 -13.66 -3.73
C SER A 135 -13.88 -13.08 -2.34
N THR A 136 -14.36 -13.92 -1.41
CA THR A 136 -14.15 -13.72 0.03
C THR A 136 -13.14 -14.78 0.50
N LEU A 137 -11.98 -14.33 0.99
CA LEU A 137 -10.97 -15.22 1.54
C LEU A 137 -11.13 -15.33 3.06
N ARG A 138 -11.06 -16.55 3.57
CA ARG A 138 -11.07 -16.85 4.99
C ARG A 138 -9.66 -17.14 5.49
N ARG A 139 -9.33 -16.66 6.68
CA ARG A 139 -8.08 -16.98 7.38
C ARG A 139 -8.00 -18.49 7.63
N ILE A 140 -6.85 -19.08 7.31
CA ILE A 140 -6.54 -20.49 7.59
C ILE A 140 -5.30 -20.59 8.47
N LYS A 141 -5.04 -21.79 9.00
CA LYS A 141 -3.74 -22.14 9.55
C LYS A 141 -2.78 -22.45 8.38
N GLU A 142 -1.49 -22.31 8.63
CA GLU A 142 -0.43 -22.90 7.79
C GLU A 142 -0.70 -24.41 7.66
N GLN A 143 -0.52 -24.95 6.45
CA GLN A 143 -0.73 -26.37 6.11
C GLN A 143 0.62 -27.07 5.93
#